data_AF-A0A6A4K7Z5-F1
#
_entry.id   AF-A0A6A4K7Z5-F1
#
_cell.length_a   1.000
_cell.length_b   1.000
_cell.length_c   1.000
_cell.angle_alpha   90.00
_cell.angle_beta   90.00
_cell.angle_gamma   90.00
#
_symmetry.space_group_name_H-M   'P 1'
#
loop_
_entity.id
_entity.type
_entity.pdbx_description
1 polymer ?
#
loop_
_entity_poly.entity_id
_entity_poly.type
_entity_poly.pdbx_seq_one_letter_code
_entity_poly.pdbx_strand_id
1 'polypeptide(L)'
;MASQITRFACKSARNIVGHQQVAVRCMSGANPKIAANQDKFLKEDDTPVYVKGGPFDQVLYRGTMGACILAIGSFIYNMWDMATPKPK
;
A
#
# COMPACT_ATOMS: atom_id res chain seq x y z
N MET A 1 -20.87 -0.43 -35.51
CA MET A 1 -21.37 0.52 -34.48
C MET A 1 -20.94 0.18 -33.03
N ALA A 2 -20.09 -0.82 -32.79
CA ALA A 2 -19.62 -1.16 -31.43
C ALA A 2 -18.48 -0.26 -30.88
N SER A 3 -17.88 0.60 -31.72
CA SER A 3 -16.66 1.37 -31.37
C SER A 3 -16.93 2.65 -30.55
N GLN A 4 -18.13 3.22 -30.62
CA GLN A 4 -18.42 4.50 -29.97
C GLN A 4 -18.75 4.35 -28.48
N ILE A 5 -19.45 3.28 -28.08
CA ILE A 5 -19.86 3.04 -26.69
C ILE A 5 -18.62 2.86 -25.80
N THR A 6 -17.60 2.17 -26.28
CA THR A 6 -16.32 1.98 -25.57
C THR A 6 -15.57 3.29 -25.37
N ARG A 7 -15.61 4.21 -26.34
CA ARG A 7 -14.97 5.53 -26.24
C ARG A 7 -15.63 6.42 -25.19
N PHE A 8 -16.95 6.33 -25.02
CA PHE A 8 -17.67 7.08 -23.98
C PHE A 8 -17.40 6.54 -22.57
N ALA A 9 -17.34 5.21 -22.39
CA ALA A 9 -16.99 4.61 -21.09
C ALA A 9 -15.56 5.01 -20.64
N CYS A 10 -14.59 4.96 -21.56
CA CYS A 10 -13.20 5.35 -21.28
C CYS A 10 -13.02 6.88 -21.04
N LYS A 11 -13.93 7.71 -21.58
CA LYS A 11 -13.94 9.17 -21.35
C LYS A 11 -14.63 9.53 -20.03
N SER A 12 -15.67 8.79 -19.64
CA SER A 12 -16.37 8.93 -18.35
C SER A 12 -15.51 8.48 -17.16
N ALA A 13 -14.79 7.36 -17.30
CA ALA A 13 -13.87 6.88 -16.26
C ALA A 13 -12.72 7.87 -15.97
N ARG A 14 -12.11 8.45 -17.02
CA ARG A 14 -11.10 9.52 -16.85
C ARG A 14 -11.64 10.76 -16.13
N ASN A 15 -12.90 11.09 -16.33
CA ASN A 15 -13.53 12.25 -15.70
C ASN A 15 -13.72 12.04 -14.19
N ILE A 16 -14.12 10.84 -13.76
CA ILE A 16 -14.33 10.52 -12.34
C ILE A 16 -13.01 10.51 -11.55
N VAL A 17 -11.93 9.97 -12.13
CA VAL A 17 -10.59 10.01 -11.50
C VAL A 17 -10.04 11.44 -11.47
N GLY A 18 -10.28 12.23 -12.52
CA GLY A 18 -9.94 13.65 -12.55
C GLY A 18 -10.64 14.47 -11.47
N HIS A 19 -11.91 14.17 -11.15
CA HIS A 19 -12.65 14.87 -10.10
C HIS A 19 -12.09 14.63 -8.69
N GLN A 20 -11.63 13.41 -8.37
CA GLN A 20 -10.96 13.14 -7.09
C GLN A 20 -9.65 13.93 -6.96
N GLN A 21 -8.84 13.99 -8.03
CA GLN A 21 -7.58 14.75 -8.01
C GLN A 21 -7.80 16.27 -7.93
N VAL A 22 -8.83 16.80 -8.60
CA VAL A 22 -9.16 18.25 -8.60
C VAL A 22 -9.70 18.69 -7.23
N ALA A 23 -10.59 17.93 -6.61
CA ALA A 23 -11.14 18.26 -5.29
C ALA A 23 -10.04 18.30 -4.20
N VAL A 24 -9.07 17.40 -4.28
CA VAL A 24 -7.92 17.36 -3.37
C VAL A 24 -6.96 18.53 -3.59
N ARG A 25 -6.74 18.95 -4.85
CA ARG A 25 -5.90 20.12 -5.17
C ARG A 25 -6.51 21.45 -4.72
N CYS A 26 -7.83 21.60 -4.78
CA CYS A 26 -8.53 22.78 -4.25
C CYS A 26 -8.38 22.93 -2.72
N MET A 27 -8.24 21.83 -1.98
CA MET A 27 -8.08 21.81 -0.52
C MET A 27 -6.63 21.94 -0.05
N SER A 28 -5.66 21.76 -0.95
CA SER A 28 -4.23 21.60 -0.60
C SER A 28 -3.39 22.83 -0.88
N GLY A 29 -4.00 23.89 -1.42
CA GLY A 29 -3.36 25.19 -1.65
C GLY A 29 -2.81 25.88 -0.39
N ALA A 30 -3.13 25.38 0.81
CA ALA A 30 -2.67 25.95 2.08
C ALA A 30 -1.29 25.45 2.54
N ASN A 31 -0.80 24.28 2.08
CA ASN A 31 0.49 23.74 2.52
C ASN A 31 1.22 22.97 1.40
N PRO A 32 2.41 23.43 0.96
CA PRO A 32 3.13 22.82 -0.15
C PRO A 32 3.57 21.38 0.13
N LYS A 33 3.75 20.99 1.40
CA LYS A 33 4.11 19.62 1.78
C LYS A 33 2.95 18.64 1.55
N ILE A 34 1.72 19.10 1.75
CA ILE A 34 0.52 18.29 1.55
C ILE A 34 0.34 18.02 0.05
N ALA A 35 0.47 19.06 -0.78
CA ALA A 35 0.42 18.93 -2.23
C ALA A 35 1.49 17.96 -2.77
N ALA A 36 2.74 18.07 -2.31
CA ALA A 36 3.82 17.17 -2.71
C ALA A 36 3.55 15.71 -2.31
N ASN A 37 2.99 15.47 -1.12
CA ASN A 37 2.61 14.13 -0.70
C ASN A 37 1.45 13.57 -1.53
N GLN A 38 0.45 14.39 -1.85
CA GLN A 38 -0.68 13.96 -2.69
C GLN A 38 -0.22 13.58 -4.09
N ASP A 39 0.64 14.39 -4.71
CA ASP A 39 1.20 14.07 -6.02
C ASP A 39 1.98 12.73 -5.99
N LYS A 40 2.70 12.45 -4.90
CA LYS A 40 3.42 11.18 -4.70
C LYS A 40 2.47 9.98 -4.54
N PHE A 41 1.42 10.10 -3.73
CA PHE A 41 0.50 8.98 -3.46
C PHE A 41 -0.55 8.78 -4.55
N LEU A 42 -0.88 9.80 -5.34
CA LEU A 42 -1.83 9.72 -6.45
C LEU A 42 -1.17 9.30 -7.78
N LYS A 43 0.16 9.22 -7.84
CA LYS A 43 0.87 8.76 -9.04
C LYS A 43 0.51 7.30 -9.39
N GLU A 44 0.10 7.04 -10.62
CA GLU A 44 -0.32 5.71 -11.08
C GLU A 44 0.90 4.85 -11.47
N ASP A 45 1.57 4.27 -10.47
CA ASP A 45 2.81 3.47 -10.64
C ASP A 45 2.65 1.98 -10.26
N ASP A 46 1.40 1.48 -10.18
CA ASP A 46 1.04 0.11 -9.71
C ASP A 46 1.65 -0.29 -8.35
N THR A 47 2.22 0.67 -7.63
CA THR A 47 2.93 0.46 -6.38
C THR A 47 1.93 0.49 -5.23
N PRO A 48 1.87 -0.54 -4.39
CA PRO A 48 0.89 -0.59 -3.31
C PRO A 48 1.19 0.46 -2.24
N VAL A 49 0.13 0.94 -1.58
CA VAL A 49 0.18 2.09 -0.66
C VAL A 49 1.21 1.94 0.46
N TYR A 50 1.41 0.74 0.99
CA TYR A 50 2.29 0.45 2.12
C TYR A 50 3.79 0.46 1.78
N VAL A 51 4.16 0.60 0.50
CA VAL A 51 5.56 0.81 0.05
C VAL A 51 5.72 2.08 -0.80
N LYS A 52 4.65 2.85 -0.96
CA LYS A 52 4.62 4.05 -1.82
C LYS A 52 5.34 5.25 -1.20
N GLY A 53 5.58 5.24 0.11
CA GLY A 53 6.37 6.26 0.81
C GLY A 53 7.87 6.19 0.52
N GLY A 54 8.38 5.11 -0.08
CA GLY A 54 9.74 5.02 -0.61
C GLY A 54 10.51 3.79 -0.14
N PRO A 55 11.85 3.78 -0.28
CA PRO A 55 12.68 2.61 0.04
C PRO A 55 12.68 2.26 1.53
N PHE A 56 12.49 3.25 2.42
CA PHE A 56 12.40 3.01 3.86
C PHE A 56 11.20 2.12 4.22
N ASP A 57 10.04 2.36 3.61
CA ASP A 57 8.84 1.54 3.80
C ASP A 57 9.07 0.09 3.39
N GLN A 58 9.86 -0.15 2.33
CA GLN A 58 10.19 -1.50 1.89
C GLN A 58 11.09 -2.23 2.89
N VAL A 59 12.11 -1.56 3.42
CA VAL A 59 13.00 -2.12 4.45
C VAL A 59 12.19 -2.43 5.71
N LEU A 60 11.34 -1.48 6.13
CA LEU A 60 10.49 -1.64 7.30
C LEU A 60 9.50 -2.80 7.13
N TYR A 61 8.84 -2.90 5.97
CA TYR A 61 7.93 -4.00 5.66
C TYR A 61 8.64 -5.36 5.71
N ARG A 62 9.79 -5.48 5.03
CA ARG A 62 10.56 -6.73 4.99
C ARG A 62 11.12 -7.11 6.35
N GLY A 63 11.60 -6.12 7.12
CA GLY A 63 12.09 -6.32 8.47
C GLY A 63 10.99 -6.84 9.40
N THR A 64 9.82 -6.20 9.38
CA THR A 64 8.65 -6.63 10.16
C THR A 64 8.19 -8.03 9.76
N MET A 65 8.05 -8.31 8.46
CA MET A 65 7.68 -9.65 7.99
C MET A 65 8.69 -10.71 8.42
N GLY A 66 10.00 -10.43 8.30
CA GLY A 66 11.05 -11.32 8.77
C GLY A 66 10.96 -11.59 10.28
N ALA A 67 10.77 -10.53 11.08
CA ALA A 67 10.58 -10.66 12.53
C ALA A 67 9.36 -11.51 12.89
N CYS A 68 8.23 -11.34 12.20
CA CYS A 68 7.03 -12.14 12.41
C CYS A 68 7.28 -13.63 12.10
N ILE A 69 7.96 -13.96 11.01
CA ILE A 69 8.28 -15.35 10.65
C ILE A 69 9.19 -15.98 11.71
N LEU A 70 10.22 -15.25 12.17
CA LEU A 70 11.13 -15.72 13.23
C LEU A 70 10.39 -15.92 14.55
N ALA A 71 9.49 -15.00 14.91
CA ALA A 71 8.68 -15.11 16.12
C ALA A 71 7.77 -16.35 16.08
N ILE A 72 7.11 -16.61 14.95
CA ILE A 72 6.27 -17.80 14.77
C ILE A 72 7.12 -19.08 14.86
N GLY A 73 8.29 -19.12 14.21
CA GLY A 73 9.19 -20.26 14.29
C GLY A 73 9.65 -20.55 15.73
N SER A 74 10.05 -19.50 16.45
CA SER A 74 10.44 -19.60 17.87
C SER A 74 9.27 -20.05 18.75
N PHE A 75 8.07 -19.54 18.50
CA PHE A 75 6.87 -19.95 19.22
C PHE A 75 6.58 -21.45 19.03
N ILE A 76 6.63 -21.95 17.80
CA ILE A 76 6.41 -23.38 17.50
C ILE A 76 7.47 -24.24 18.18
N TYR A 77 8.75 -23.84 18.14
CA TYR A 77 9.83 -24.55 18.82
C TYR A 77 9.59 -24.67 20.33
N ASN A 78 9.29 -23.54 20.99
CA ASN A 78 9.03 -23.53 22.42
C ASN A 78 7.77 -24.34 22.77
N MET A 79 6.70 -24.21 21.98
CA MET A 79 5.48 -24.98 22.18
C MET A 79 5.75 -26.49 22.08
N TRP A 80 6.57 -26.92 21.12
CA TRP A 80 6.97 -28.33 20.99
C TRP A 80 7.79 -28.81 22.18
N ASP A 81 8.81 -28.05 22.57
CA ASP A 81 9.68 -28.38 23.71
C ASP A 81 8.90 -28.49 25.03
N MET A 82 7.86 -27.64 25.20
CA MET A 82 6.95 -27.69 26.33
C MET A 82 5.93 -28.83 26.25
N ALA A 83 5.49 -29.19 25.04
CA ALA A 83 4.49 -30.24 24.84
C ALA A 83 5.07 -31.65 25.01
N THR A 84 6.37 -31.84 24.77
CA THR A 84 7.03 -33.14 24.96
C THR A 84 7.53 -33.30 26.39
N PRO A 85 7.21 -34.41 27.08
CA PRO A 85 7.73 -34.66 28.42
C PRO A 85 9.25 -34.86 28.37
N LYS A 86 9.98 -34.11 29.19
CA LYS A 86 11.43 -34.27 29.29
C LYS A 86 11.76 -35.49 30.17
N PRO A 87 12.78 -36.29 29.82
CA PRO A 87 13.25 -37.35 30.70
C PRO A 87 13.71 -36.76 32.04
N LYS A 88 13.48 -37.52 33.13
CA LYS A 88 13.94 -37.16 34.48
C LYS A 88 15.45 -37.27 34.61
#